data_AF-A0A2M8A7Q6-F1
#
_entry.id   AF-A0A2M8A7Q6-F1
#
_cell.length_a   1.000
_cell.length_b   1.000
_cell.length_c   1.000
_cell.angle_alpha   90.00
_cell.angle_beta   90.00
_cell.angle_gamma   90.00
#
_symmetry.space_group_name_H-M   'P 1'
#
loop_
_entity.id
_entity.type
_entity.pdbx_description
1 polymer ?
#
loop_
_entity_poly.entity_id
_entity_poly.type
_entity_poly.pdbx_seq_one_letter_code
_entity_poly.pdbx_strand_id
1 'polypeptide(L)'
;NSLYTKCLQEVLRGEHKKYFEEPYIRISEVVQYVFRKVPERQPLQNPFANLQIYDDFILSRIPDKLLANNPEITEKQQTNNSKNIKDEVVTVFRETENANNVILFIHGFSGEAAKTFGKIPEFLMEESKMDGWDMFPFGYSENVNPYMGKGIWASIEDITRIADFLKTSIKYKFGKYKRIAIVAHGLGGLVAQRAILNLDDANLDRISHFILFGTPSNGLEINTSSKMWSKRLQDLLSESPFIKNLRSDWNQRFNKNYPFDFKTVVGTKDTYVTVHCALSPFDEKDRATVAGDHFSMITPENTQNDAYHLILETLNNHSFSNQYTNEEEINNTLGEYEAVVKKLLPNVDEIDLKGLKLLVFALEGLNRRDEVMDILLNHPLAKENSDIMGLLAGRYKREYLANYKRTDGKQAQFFYQLGLQTAEKQDNPGQVFYHAINLAFMSLVFEDDFQNMRSNASKALAAAEKYEIDDLWKWATIAEANMYLNDFVKAKSFYEKAAKLAGIREKISIHINADTAYTCLKNIGNSKEDNFRNFLKTTFLS
;
A
#
# COMPACT_ATOMS: atom_id res chain seq x y z
N ASN A 1 40.12 -7.03 22.06
CA ASN A 1 38.68 -7.19 21.78
C ASN A 1 38.12 -5.90 21.24
N SER A 2 37.27 -5.95 20.20
CA SER A 2 36.54 -4.76 19.72
C SER A 2 35.67 -4.19 20.84
N LEU A 3 35.25 -2.92 20.74
CA LEU A 3 34.34 -2.31 21.71
C LEU A 3 33.03 -3.10 21.83
N TYR A 4 32.50 -3.55 20.69
CA TYR A 4 31.36 -4.47 20.64
C TYR A 4 31.63 -5.75 21.46
N THR A 5 32.74 -6.44 21.21
CA THR A 5 33.09 -7.67 21.95
C THR A 5 33.27 -7.40 23.44
N LYS A 6 33.81 -6.23 23.82
CA LYS A 6 33.97 -5.84 25.21
C LYS A 6 32.61 -5.65 25.90
N CYS A 7 31.70 -4.88 25.29
CA CYS A 7 30.35 -4.68 25.82
C CYS A 7 29.54 -5.99 25.85
N LEU A 8 29.70 -6.86 24.85
CA LEU A 8 29.11 -8.19 24.83
C LEU A 8 29.60 -9.05 26.00
N GLN A 9 30.91 -9.05 26.28
CA GLN A 9 31.48 -9.79 27.42
C GLN A 9 31.00 -9.24 28.77
N GLU A 10 30.92 -7.92 28.92
CA GLU A 10 30.42 -7.26 30.16
C GLU A 10 28.98 -7.72 30.49
N VAL A 11 28.08 -7.71 29.49
CA VAL A 11 26.70 -8.15 29.71
C VAL A 11 26.58 -9.64 29.96
N LEU A 12 27.29 -10.48 29.21
CA LEU A 12 27.26 -11.95 29.38
C LEU A 12 27.83 -12.42 30.74
N ARG A 13 28.72 -11.62 31.35
CA ARG A 13 29.25 -11.88 32.70
C ARG A 13 28.36 -11.33 33.82
N GLY A 14 27.27 -10.64 33.49
CA GLY A 14 26.41 -9.99 34.47
C GLY A 14 27.03 -8.74 35.11
N GLU A 15 28.05 -8.13 34.51
CA GLU A 15 28.75 -6.95 35.08
C GLU A 15 27.93 -5.66 34.93
N HIS A 16 26.86 -5.69 34.16
CA HIS A 16 26.07 -4.53 33.78
C HIS A 16 25.01 -4.10 34.81
N LYS A 17 24.65 -4.97 35.77
CA LYS A 17 23.70 -4.68 36.85
C LYS A 17 24.02 -5.51 38.10
N LYS A 18 23.53 -5.07 39.27
CA LYS A 18 23.79 -5.73 40.56
C LYS A 18 22.71 -6.72 40.99
N TYR A 19 21.47 -6.49 40.54
CA TYR A 19 20.30 -7.28 40.89
C TYR A 19 19.74 -8.01 39.67
N PHE A 20 19.36 -9.27 39.87
CA PHE A 20 18.84 -10.15 38.82
C PHE A 20 17.53 -10.78 39.28
N GLU A 21 16.58 -10.96 38.36
CA GLU A 21 15.29 -11.60 38.65
C GLU A 21 15.34 -13.11 38.35
N GLU A 22 16.29 -13.54 37.52
CA GLU A 22 16.53 -14.92 37.12
C GLU A 22 18.04 -15.17 36.97
N PRO A 23 18.52 -16.42 36.99
CA PRO A 23 19.95 -16.70 36.99
C PRO A 23 20.60 -16.67 35.60
N TYR A 24 19.94 -16.06 34.62
CA TYR A 24 20.35 -16.10 33.21
C TYR A 24 20.39 -14.70 32.60
N ILE A 25 21.25 -14.52 31.60
CA ILE A 25 21.31 -13.37 30.72
C ILE A 25 20.68 -13.76 29.39
N ARG A 26 19.64 -13.03 28.97
CA ARG A 26 18.90 -13.30 27.73
C ARG A 26 19.42 -12.48 26.54
N ILE A 27 19.13 -12.91 25.32
CA ILE A 27 19.52 -12.18 24.10
C ILE A 27 18.97 -10.75 24.06
N SER A 28 17.75 -10.52 24.57
CA SER A 28 17.13 -9.19 24.62
C SER A 28 17.96 -8.22 25.47
N GLU A 29 18.44 -8.67 26.62
CA GLU A 29 19.27 -7.94 27.58
C GLU A 29 20.66 -7.65 27.00
N VAL A 30 21.23 -8.62 26.30
CA VAL A 30 22.49 -8.43 25.56
C VAL A 30 22.35 -7.37 24.48
N VAL A 31 21.32 -7.48 23.65
CA VAL A 31 21.02 -6.51 22.58
C VAL A 31 20.84 -5.12 23.19
N GLN A 32 20.01 -4.98 24.23
CA GLN A 32 19.77 -3.70 24.92
C GLN A 32 21.08 -3.11 25.48
N TYR A 33 21.89 -3.90 26.18
CA TYR A 33 23.12 -3.41 26.78
C TYR A 33 24.13 -2.96 25.71
N VAL A 34 24.34 -3.78 24.69
CA VAL A 34 25.32 -3.51 23.63
C VAL A 34 24.90 -2.29 22.80
N PHE A 35 23.61 -2.21 22.43
CA PHE A 35 23.08 -1.12 21.62
C PHE A 35 23.09 0.21 22.37
N ARG A 36 23.07 0.18 23.70
CA ARG A 36 23.22 1.38 24.53
C ARG A 36 24.69 1.73 24.77
N LYS A 37 25.51 0.76 25.20
CA LYS A 37 26.87 1.04 25.70
C LYS A 37 27.91 1.22 24.60
N VAL A 38 27.71 0.64 23.42
CA VAL A 38 28.65 0.85 22.31
C VAL A 38 28.55 2.29 21.78
N PRO A 39 27.37 2.83 21.42
CA PRO A 39 27.25 4.23 21.00
C PRO A 39 27.63 5.23 22.11
N GLU A 40 27.32 4.94 23.37
CA GLU A 40 27.71 5.78 24.51
C GLU A 40 29.24 5.94 24.63
N ARG A 41 29.99 4.88 24.31
CA ARG A 41 31.46 4.86 24.39
C ARG A 41 32.14 5.24 23.08
N GLN A 42 31.49 5.02 21.94
CA GLN A 42 31.97 5.38 20.61
C GLN A 42 30.78 5.73 19.70
N PRO A 43 30.41 7.02 19.59
CA PRO A 43 29.20 7.46 18.87
C PRO A 43 29.15 7.06 17.39
N LEU A 44 30.31 6.80 16.76
CA LEU A 44 30.38 6.35 15.36
C LEU A 44 30.09 4.85 15.16
N GLN A 45 30.00 4.05 16.23
CA GLN A 45 29.70 2.63 16.16
C GLN A 45 28.26 2.35 16.55
N ASN A 46 27.45 1.93 15.57
CA ASN A 46 26.06 1.51 15.77
C ASN A 46 25.94 -0.02 15.62
N PRO A 47 25.74 -0.76 16.73
CA PRO A 47 25.41 -2.18 16.66
C PRO A 47 24.08 -2.40 15.92
N PHE A 48 23.99 -3.50 15.18
CA PHE A 48 22.73 -3.95 14.58
C PHE A 48 22.47 -5.42 14.94
N ALA A 49 21.22 -5.83 14.88
CA ALA A 49 20.77 -7.20 15.10
C ALA A 49 19.71 -7.53 14.06
N ASN A 50 19.89 -8.66 13.37
CA ASN A 50 18.93 -9.17 12.38
C ASN A 50 18.02 -10.27 12.97
N LEU A 51 17.96 -10.36 14.30
CA LEU A 51 17.09 -11.28 15.00
C LEU A 51 15.85 -10.47 15.40
N GLN A 52 14.65 -10.98 15.13
CA GLN A 52 13.47 -10.57 15.90
C GLN A 52 13.88 -10.72 17.38
N ILE A 53 13.76 -9.66 18.17
CA ILE A 53 14.24 -9.65 19.55
C ILE A 53 13.28 -10.54 20.34
N TYR A 54 13.56 -11.84 20.35
CA TYR A 54 12.92 -12.81 21.21
C TYR A 54 13.63 -12.77 22.58
N ASP A 55 12.91 -13.07 23.65
CA ASP A 55 13.50 -13.17 25.00
C ASP A 55 13.68 -14.63 25.43
N ASP A 56 13.42 -15.60 24.54
CA ASP A 56 13.48 -17.03 24.83
C ASP A 56 14.90 -17.61 24.78
N PHE A 57 15.88 -16.91 24.19
CA PHE A 57 17.26 -17.36 24.15
C PHE A 57 18.07 -16.90 25.36
N ILE A 58 18.45 -17.87 26.20
CA ILE A 58 19.47 -17.71 27.25
C ILE A 58 20.86 -17.76 26.61
N LEU A 59 21.65 -16.72 26.81
CA LEU A 59 23.02 -16.64 26.29
C LEU A 59 24.10 -16.94 27.32
N SER A 60 23.82 -16.73 28.60
CA SER A 60 24.76 -16.99 29.68
C SER A 60 24.03 -17.21 31.00
N ARG A 61 24.67 -17.93 31.92
CA ARG A 61 24.26 -18.00 33.33
C ARG A 61 25.11 -17.02 34.13
N ILE A 62 24.49 -16.27 35.03
CA ILE A 62 25.24 -15.33 35.87
C ILE A 62 26.18 -16.10 36.83
N PRO A 63 27.40 -15.57 37.12
CA PRO A 63 28.35 -16.20 38.02
C PRO A 63 27.80 -16.51 39.42
N ASP A 64 28.23 -17.62 40.03
CA ASP A 64 27.71 -18.08 41.34
C ASP A 64 27.91 -17.04 42.47
N LYS A 65 28.97 -16.21 42.39
CA LYS A 65 29.19 -15.12 43.33
C LYS A 65 28.10 -14.04 43.28
N LEU A 66 27.50 -13.81 42.10
CA LEU A 66 26.39 -12.87 41.93
C LEU A 66 25.06 -13.52 42.34
N LEU A 67 24.89 -14.83 42.12
CA LEU A 67 23.74 -15.59 42.62
C LEU A 67 23.67 -15.59 44.14
N ALA A 68 24.79 -15.78 44.82
CA ALA A 68 24.87 -15.73 46.28
C ALA A 68 24.42 -14.38 46.87
N ASN A 69 24.55 -13.29 46.10
CA ASN A 69 24.10 -11.95 46.50
C ASN A 69 22.63 -11.66 46.12
N ASN A 70 21.93 -12.61 45.49
CA ASN A 70 20.53 -12.48 45.06
C ASN A 70 19.70 -13.72 45.50
N PRO A 71 19.49 -13.93 46.82
CA PRO A 71 18.90 -15.15 47.36
C PRO A 71 17.45 -15.41 46.90
N GLU A 72 16.69 -14.36 46.61
CA GLU A 72 15.29 -14.43 46.15
C GLU A 72 15.12 -15.16 44.79
N ILE A 73 16.17 -15.22 43.96
CA ILE A 73 16.16 -15.94 42.68
C ILE A 73 16.03 -17.45 42.92
N THR A 74 16.71 -17.95 43.95
CA THR A 74 16.77 -19.38 44.30
C THR A 74 15.42 -19.89 44.80
N GLU A 75 14.67 -19.05 45.52
CA GLU A 75 13.33 -19.37 46.05
C GLU A 75 12.25 -19.35 44.95
N LYS A 76 12.33 -18.43 44.00
CA LYS A 76 11.40 -18.36 42.84
C LYS A 76 11.56 -19.53 41.86
N GLN A 77 12.76 -20.11 41.75
CA GLN A 77 12.97 -21.30 40.90
C GLN A 77 12.29 -22.56 41.45
N GLN A 78 12.17 -22.71 42.76
CA GLN A 78 11.50 -23.86 43.36
C GLN A 78 9.97 -23.81 43.21
N THR A 79 9.39 -22.62 43.08
CA THR A 79 7.93 -22.41 42.98
C THR A 79 7.41 -22.39 41.55
N ASN A 80 8.23 -22.03 40.55
CA ASN A 80 7.81 -21.89 39.14
C ASN A 80 7.94 -23.16 38.26
N ASN A 81 8.38 -24.30 38.81
CA ASN A 81 8.46 -25.56 38.06
C ASN A 81 7.09 -26.18 37.69
N SER A 82 5.99 -25.53 38.08
CA SER A 82 4.63 -25.92 37.71
C SER A 82 3.89 -24.73 37.09
N LYS A 83 3.62 -24.84 35.77
CA LYS A 83 2.87 -23.94 34.87
C LYS A 83 3.70 -22.86 34.15
N ASN A 84 4.01 -23.13 32.88
CA ASN A 84 3.41 -22.44 31.74
C ASN A 84 4.02 -22.99 30.45
N ILE A 85 3.24 -23.73 29.67
CA ILE A 85 3.49 -23.86 28.23
C ILE A 85 3.16 -22.46 27.70
N LYS A 86 4.18 -21.67 27.36
CA LYS A 86 3.97 -20.39 26.67
C LYS A 86 3.53 -20.70 25.24
N ASP A 87 2.48 -20.03 24.78
CA ASP A 87 2.01 -20.11 23.40
C ASP A 87 3.15 -19.75 22.42
N GLU A 88 3.07 -20.26 21.20
CA GLU A 88 4.05 -20.01 20.15
C GLU A 88 3.97 -18.55 19.67
N VAL A 89 5.11 -17.87 19.58
CA VAL A 89 5.16 -16.44 19.24
C VAL A 89 4.67 -16.21 17.82
N VAL A 90 3.59 -15.45 17.68
CA VAL A 90 3.08 -15.02 16.36
C VAL A 90 3.99 -13.95 15.77
N THR A 91 4.80 -14.33 14.78
CA THR A 91 5.75 -13.45 14.09
C THR A 91 5.32 -13.06 12.68
N VAL A 92 4.29 -13.72 12.17
CA VAL A 92 3.68 -13.58 10.84
C VAL A 92 2.18 -13.79 11.02
N PHE A 93 1.36 -12.93 10.43
CA PHE A 93 -0.08 -13.20 10.30
C PHE A 93 -0.36 -13.97 9.00
N ARG A 94 0.15 -13.45 7.88
CA ARG A 94 0.10 -14.08 6.55
C ARG A 94 1.39 -13.80 5.78
N GLU A 95 1.99 -14.85 5.24
CA GLU A 95 3.08 -14.73 4.26
C GLU A 95 2.88 -15.73 3.14
N THR A 96 2.86 -15.24 1.90
CA THR A 96 2.64 -16.03 0.69
C THR A 96 3.82 -15.86 -0.28
N GLU A 97 3.94 -16.78 -1.22
CA GLU A 97 5.05 -16.76 -2.19
C GLU A 97 4.89 -15.66 -3.25
N ASN A 98 3.64 -15.40 -3.67
CA ASN A 98 3.33 -14.53 -4.81
C ASN A 98 2.95 -13.09 -4.43
N ALA A 99 2.69 -12.79 -3.15
CA ALA A 99 2.32 -11.45 -2.74
C ALA A 99 3.47 -10.45 -2.94
N ASN A 100 3.17 -9.34 -3.61
CA ASN A 100 4.09 -8.21 -3.73
C ASN A 100 3.69 -7.00 -2.85
N ASN A 101 2.65 -7.14 -2.03
CA ASN A 101 2.18 -6.11 -1.09
C ASN A 101 2.33 -6.60 0.36
N VAL A 102 2.59 -5.70 1.31
CA VAL A 102 2.67 -6.05 2.74
C VAL A 102 2.09 -4.98 3.65
N ILE A 103 1.38 -5.42 4.69
CA ILE A 103 0.90 -4.59 5.79
C ILE A 103 1.76 -4.84 7.03
N LEU A 104 2.34 -3.77 7.57
CA LEU A 104 3.09 -3.78 8.82
C LEU A 104 2.24 -3.19 9.94
N PHE A 105 1.87 -4.03 10.91
CA PHE A 105 1.11 -3.65 12.09
C PHE A 105 2.07 -3.26 13.22
N ILE A 106 2.27 -1.97 13.43
CA ILE A 106 3.21 -1.46 14.43
C ILE A 106 2.47 -1.19 15.74
N HIS A 107 2.87 -1.89 16.80
CA HIS A 107 2.19 -1.82 18.10
C HIS A 107 2.24 -0.45 18.79
N GLY A 108 1.57 -0.26 19.93
CA GLY A 108 1.64 0.95 20.75
C GLY A 108 2.19 0.70 22.17
N PHE A 109 2.43 1.77 22.95
CA PHE A 109 3.14 1.80 24.25
C PHE A 109 3.02 0.53 25.11
N SER A 110 1.80 0.04 25.27
CA SER A 110 1.49 -1.21 25.97
C SER A 110 0.87 -2.18 24.99
N GLY A 111 1.55 -3.30 24.74
CA GLY A 111 1.01 -4.37 23.91
C GLY A 111 2.09 -5.21 23.26
N GLU A 112 1.70 -6.41 22.89
CA GLU A 112 2.51 -7.36 22.12
C GLU A 112 2.18 -7.16 20.64
N ALA A 113 3.20 -7.18 19.78
CA ALA A 113 3.05 -6.84 18.37
C ALA A 113 1.90 -7.61 17.68
N ALA A 114 1.72 -8.88 18.03
CA ALA A 114 0.67 -9.73 17.49
C ALA A 114 -0.73 -9.44 18.04
N LYS A 115 -0.85 -8.93 19.26
CA LYS A 115 -2.14 -8.78 19.98
C LYS A 115 -2.69 -7.35 19.94
N THR A 116 -1.87 -6.35 19.63
CA THR A 116 -2.26 -4.94 19.67
C THR A 116 -3.51 -4.66 18.83
N PHE A 117 -3.59 -5.19 17.61
CA PHE A 117 -4.69 -4.93 16.68
C PHE A 117 -5.86 -5.93 16.81
N GLY A 118 -5.92 -6.68 17.91
CA GLY A 118 -6.97 -7.68 18.15
C GLY A 118 -7.15 -8.60 16.95
N LYS A 119 -8.40 -8.70 16.47
CA LYS A 119 -8.78 -9.53 15.31
C LYS A 119 -8.72 -8.82 13.96
N ILE A 120 -8.28 -7.56 13.88
CA ILE A 120 -8.18 -6.85 12.59
C ILE A 120 -7.34 -7.63 11.58
N PRO A 121 -6.14 -8.16 11.92
CA PRO A 121 -5.38 -8.96 10.97
C PRO A 121 -6.15 -10.22 10.52
N GLU A 122 -6.85 -10.90 11.43
CA GLU A 122 -7.69 -12.07 11.09
C GLU A 122 -8.80 -11.70 10.11
N PHE A 123 -9.56 -10.65 10.41
CA PHE A 123 -10.64 -10.18 9.54
C PHE A 123 -10.15 -9.75 8.16
N LEU A 124 -8.99 -9.09 8.09
CA LEU A 124 -8.38 -8.73 6.81
C LEU A 124 -7.86 -9.95 6.06
N MET A 125 -7.43 -11.02 6.73
CA MET A 125 -7.04 -12.26 6.06
C MET A 125 -8.24 -13.02 5.49
N GLU A 126 -9.41 -12.90 6.11
CA GLU A 126 -10.67 -13.51 5.66
C GLU A 126 -11.36 -12.72 4.53
N GLU A 127 -10.95 -11.47 4.30
CA GLU A 127 -11.50 -10.59 3.27
C GLU A 127 -10.77 -10.78 1.94
N SER A 128 -11.50 -11.22 0.91
CA SER A 128 -10.91 -11.52 -0.41
C SER A 128 -10.25 -10.30 -1.04
N LYS A 129 -10.78 -9.08 -0.81
CA LYS A 129 -10.15 -7.84 -1.31
C LYS A 129 -8.72 -7.63 -0.79
N MET A 130 -8.32 -8.34 0.25
CA MET A 130 -6.98 -8.27 0.81
C MET A 130 -6.05 -9.35 0.26
N ASP A 131 -6.50 -10.24 -0.62
CA ASP A 131 -5.62 -11.22 -1.26
C ASP A 131 -4.46 -10.53 -1.98
N GLY A 132 -3.26 -11.09 -1.93
CA GLY A 132 -2.02 -10.46 -2.43
C GLY A 132 -1.35 -9.47 -1.46
N TRP A 133 -1.90 -9.28 -0.25
CA TRP A 133 -1.23 -8.59 0.86
C TRP A 133 -0.69 -9.57 1.91
N ASP A 134 0.61 -9.63 2.12
CA ASP A 134 1.14 -10.27 3.32
C ASP A 134 0.97 -9.35 4.54
N MET A 135 0.98 -9.92 5.74
CA MET A 135 0.66 -9.20 6.97
C MET A 135 1.59 -9.62 8.10
N PHE A 136 2.25 -8.65 8.73
CA PHE A 136 3.20 -8.90 9.80
C PHE A 136 2.94 -8.02 11.02
N PRO A 137 2.99 -8.60 12.23
CA PRO A 137 3.19 -7.80 13.43
C PRO A 137 4.61 -7.23 13.43
N PHE A 138 4.75 -5.96 13.80
CA PHE A 138 6.04 -5.29 13.92
C PHE A 138 6.20 -4.67 15.31
N GLY A 139 7.17 -5.18 16.07
CA GLY A 139 7.34 -4.79 17.45
C GLY A 139 7.97 -5.84 18.35
N TYR A 140 7.79 -5.67 19.66
CA TYR A 140 8.19 -6.67 20.65
C TYR A 140 7.24 -7.88 20.67
N SER A 141 7.83 -9.07 20.83
CA SER A 141 7.09 -10.32 21.04
C SER A 141 6.64 -10.46 22.49
N GLU A 142 5.69 -11.37 22.73
CA GLU A 142 5.19 -11.74 24.07
C GLU A 142 6.27 -12.29 25.02
N ASN A 143 7.41 -12.70 24.47
CA ASN A 143 8.53 -13.16 25.28
C ASN A 143 9.33 -12.03 25.88
N VAL A 144 9.36 -10.83 25.28
CA VAL A 144 10.08 -9.67 25.84
C VAL A 144 9.34 -9.19 27.07
N ASN A 145 9.77 -9.66 28.23
CA ASN A 145 9.26 -9.17 29.50
C ASN A 145 10.04 -7.90 29.82
N PRO A 146 9.42 -6.72 29.75
CA PRO A 146 10.16 -5.52 30.01
C PRO A 146 10.60 -5.56 31.48
N TYR A 147 11.92 -5.64 31.71
CA TYR A 147 12.65 -5.75 32.98
C TYR A 147 12.28 -4.74 34.11
N MET A 148 11.21 -3.93 33.94
CA MET A 148 10.64 -3.01 34.93
C MET A 148 9.10 -2.89 34.79
N GLY A 149 8.39 -3.99 34.53
CA GLY A 149 6.94 -3.98 34.32
C GLY A 149 6.53 -3.40 32.96
N LYS A 150 5.22 -3.29 32.69
CA LYS A 150 4.58 -2.85 31.44
C LYS A 150 4.94 -1.43 30.92
N GLY A 151 6.08 -0.83 31.33
CA GLY A 151 6.45 0.57 31.13
C GLY A 151 7.83 0.83 30.51
N ILE A 152 8.33 -0.04 29.63
CA ILE A 152 9.62 0.18 28.93
C ILE A 152 9.46 0.93 27.61
N TRP A 153 8.30 0.95 26.95
CA TRP A 153 8.18 1.60 25.66
C TRP A 153 7.82 3.10 25.72
N ALA A 154 8.53 3.95 26.47
CA ALA A 154 8.17 5.38 26.54
C ALA A 154 9.36 6.35 26.56
N SER A 155 10.53 5.91 26.09
CA SER A 155 11.68 6.79 25.93
C SER A 155 11.91 7.19 24.47
N ILE A 156 12.57 8.33 24.26
CA ILE A 156 13.03 8.75 22.93
C ILE A 156 14.01 7.72 22.35
N GLU A 157 14.86 7.13 23.19
CA GLU A 157 15.84 6.13 22.76
C GLU A 157 15.16 4.87 22.21
N ASP A 158 14.07 4.43 22.82
CA ASP A 158 13.30 3.29 22.34
C ASP A 158 12.58 3.60 21.04
N ILE A 159 11.97 4.80 20.92
CA ILE A 159 11.33 5.22 19.68
C ILE A 159 12.34 5.26 18.53
N THR A 160 13.51 5.88 18.75
CA THR A 160 14.57 5.98 17.75
C THR A 160 15.12 4.60 17.36
N ARG A 161 15.39 3.73 18.34
CA ARG A 161 15.91 2.38 18.09
C ARG A 161 14.93 1.51 17.29
N ILE A 162 13.65 1.54 17.63
CA ILE A 162 12.63 0.76 16.91
C ILE A 162 12.42 1.37 15.51
N ALA A 163 12.50 2.69 15.36
CA ALA A 163 12.42 3.35 14.07
C ALA A 163 13.58 2.93 13.14
N ASP A 164 14.79 2.85 13.66
CA ASP A 164 15.96 2.37 12.91
C ASP A 164 15.83 0.88 12.53
N PHE A 165 15.25 0.06 13.42
CA PHE A 165 14.95 -1.33 13.12
C PHE A 165 13.87 -1.47 12.04
N LEU A 166 12.82 -0.64 12.08
CA LEU A 166 11.77 -0.60 11.05
C LEU A 166 12.33 -0.20 9.69
N LYS A 167 13.12 0.87 9.64
CA LYS A 167 13.83 1.29 8.43
C LYS A 167 14.66 0.14 7.83
N THR A 168 15.44 -0.53 8.67
CA THR A 168 16.30 -1.65 8.25
C THR A 168 15.46 -2.83 7.76
N SER A 169 14.35 -3.12 8.43
CA SER A 169 13.43 -4.20 8.06
C SER A 169 12.75 -3.93 6.72
N ILE A 170 12.27 -2.71 6.48
CA ILE A 170 11.68 -2.28 5.19
C ILE A 170 12.65 -2.55 4.03
N LYS A 171 13.94 -2.24 4.24
CA LYS A 171 14.98 -2.41 3.23
C LYS A 171 15.34 -3.87 2.98
N TYR A 172 15.62 -4.64 4.03
CA TYR A 172 16.23 -5.97 3.89
C TYR A 172 15.27 -7.13 4.11
N LYS A 173 14.41 -7.06 5.13
CA LYS A 173 13.44 -8.13 5.43
C LYS A 173 12.26 -8.10 4.48
N PHE A 174 11.72 -6.90 4.26
CA PHE A 174 10.54 -6.69 3.44
C PHE A 174 10.90 -6.29 2.00
N GLY A 175 12.17 -6.44 1.57
CA GLY A 175 12.66 -5.98 0.28
C GLY A 175 11.93 -6.55 -0.95
N LYS A 176 11.27 -7.70 -0.82
CA LYS A 176 10.48 -8.33 -1.90
C LYS A 176 9.20 -7.57 -2.26
N TYR A 177 8.64 -6.82 -1.31
CA TYR A 177 7.34 -6.16 -1.48
C TYR A 177 7.47 -4.83 -2.22
N LYS A 178 6.69 -4.59 -3.26
CA LYS A 178 6.70 -3.33 -4.02
C LYS A 178 5.84 -2.26 -3.37
N ARG A 179 4.80 -2.68 -2.64
CA ARG A 179 3.83 -1.82 -1.95
C ARG A 179 3.78 -2.16 -0.46
N ILE A 180 4.03 -1.18 0.39
CA ILE A 180 4.04 -1.33 1.85
C ILE A 180 2.98 -0.42 2.45
N ALA A 181 2.06 -1.00 3.22
CA ALA A 181 1.15 -0.27 4.09
C ALA A 181 1.65 -0.35 5.53
N ILE A 182 1.58 0.77 6.25
CA ILE A 182 1.92 0.83 7.66
C ILE A 182 0.67 1.23 8.44
N VAL A 183 0.24 0.35 9.36
CA VAL A 183 -0.83 0.63 10.32
C VAL A 183 -0.21 0.66 11.71
N ALA A 184 -0.19 1.83 12.33
CA ALA A 184 0.50 2.04 13.59
C ALA A 184 -0.44 2.55 14.68
N HIS A 185 -0.19 2.15 15.93
CA HIS A 185 -0.99 2.55 17.07
C HIS A 185 -0.15 3.25 18.16
N GLY A 186 -0.72 4.27 18.80
CA GLY A 186 -0.09 4.94 19.94
C GLY A 186 1.34 5.41 19.63
N LEU A 187 2.30 5.02 20.48
CA LEU A 187 3.72 5.37 20.28
C LEU A 187 4.38 4.68 19.08
N GLY A 188 3.82 3.57 18.57
CA GLY A 188 4.25 2.99 17.30
C GLY A 188 4.07 3.92 16.12
N GLY A 189 3.10 4.84 16.20
CA GLY A 189 2.94 5.87 15.19
C GLY A 189 4.09 6.87 15.18
N LEU A 190 4.68 7.20 16.33
CA LEU A 190 5.88 8.04 16.40
C LEU A 190 7.11 7.31 15.87
N VAL A 191 7.23 6.01 16.17
CA VAL A 191 8.24 5.12 15.59
C VAL A 191 8.14 5.11 14.06
N ALA A 192 6.94 4.89 13.53
CA ALA A 192 6.69 4.84 12.10
C ALA A 192 7.02 6.18 11.43
N GLN A 193 6.59 7.30 12.00
CA GLN A 193 6.91 8.64 11.51
C GLN A 193 8.41 8.88 11.45
N ARG A 194 9.14 8.55 12.52
CA ARG A 194 10.61 8.69 12.56
C ARG A 194 11.30 7.75 11.56
N ALA A 195 10.82 6.52 11.41
CA ALA A 195 11.38 5.57 10.44
C ALA A 195 11.20 6.06 9.00
N ILE A 196 9.99 6.51 8.65
CA ILE A 196 9.65 7.07 7.33
C ILE A 196 10.55 8.28 7.01
N LEU A 197 10.73 9.18 7.97
CA LEU A 197 11.66 10.31 7.84
C LEU A 197 13.12 9.91 7.60
N ASN A 198 13.51 8.70 8.02
CA ASN A 198 14.87 8.19 7.88
C ASN A 198 15.03 7.28 6.65
N LEU A 199 13.97 6.95 5.91
CA LEU A 199 14.06 6.15 4.68
C LEU A 199 14.79 6.92 3.58
N ASP A 200 15.58 6.20 2.78
CA ASP A 200 16.02 6.69 1.47
C ASP A 200 14.81 6.73 0.51
N ASP A 201 14.91 7.53 -0.56
CA ASP A 201 13.75 7.76 -1.44
C ASP A 201 13.25 6.46 -2.09
N ALA A 202 14.16 5.56 -2.46
CA ALA A 202 13.79 4.26 -3.02
C ALA A 202 12.91 3.39 -2.07
N ASN A 203 13.14 3.44 -0.77
CA ASN A 203 12.28 2.73 0.20
C ASN A 203 11.08 3.56 0.66
N LEU A 204 11.19 4.89 0.70
CA LEU A 204 10.05 5.78 0.94
C LEU A 204 8.99 5.60 -0.16
N ASP A 205 9.44 5.46 -1.41
CA ASP A 205 8.62 5.17 -2.58
C ASP A 205 7.94 3.80 -2.51
N ARG A 206 8.30 2.91 -1.59
CA ARG A 206 7.55 1.67 -1.41
C ARG A 206 6.42 1.83 -0.41
N ILE A 207 6.43 2.90 0.40
CA ILE A 207 5.32 3.23 1.29
C ILE A 207 4.16 3.75 0.45
N SER A 208 3.03 3.09 0.60
CA SER A 208 1.82 3.31 -0.19
C SER A 208 0.68 3.86 0.66
N HIS A 209 0.56 3.36 1.90
CA HIS A 209 -0.46 3.77 2.85
C HIS A 209 0.19 3.93 4.22
N PHE A 210 -0.24 4.94 4.95
CA PHE A 210 0.18 5.17 6.31
C PHE A 210 -1.01 5.58 7.18
N ILE A 211 -1.39 4.73 8.12
CA ILE A 211 -2.54 4.92 8.99
C ILE A 211 -2.07 4.97 10.44
N LEU A 212 -2.39 6.05 11.13
CA LEU A 212 -2.03 6.32 12.52
C LEU A 212 -3.27 6.27 13.41
N PHE A 213 -3.36 5.29 14.31
CA PHE A 213 -4.40 5.21 15.32
C PHE A 213 -3.90 5.73 16.66
N GLY A 214 -4.63 6.68 17.27
CA GLY A 214 -4.36 7.18 18.62
C GLY A 214 -2.92 7.67 18.81
N THR A 215 -2.26 8.15 17.77
CA THR A 215 -0.82 8.51 17.83
C THR A 215 -0.67 9.94 18.31
N PRO A 216 0.10 10.23 19.38
CA PRO A 216 0.30 11.60 19.88
C PRO A 216 1.28 12.37 18.99
N SER A 217 0.93 12.59 17.72
CA SER A 217 1.78 13.21 16.70
C SER A 217 2.08 14.68 17.01
N ASN A 218 1.17 15.38 17.69
CA ASN A 218 1.39 16.72 18.24
C ASN A 218 1.99 16.70 19.65
N GLY A 219 2.42 15.54 20.13
CA GLY A 219 2.80 15.31 21.52
C GLY A 219 1.59 15.20 22.45
N LEU A 220 1.88 14.84 23.70
CA LEU A 220 0.89 14.74 24.77
C LEU A 220 0.64 16.10 25.41
N GLU A 221 -0.60 16.36 25.81
CA GLU A 221 -0.99 17.55 26.58
C GLU A 221 -0.82 17.30 28.09
N ILE A 222 -0.42 18.34 28.82
CA ILE A 222 -0.35 18.29 30.28
C ILE A 222 -1.78 18.39 30.82
N ASN A 223 -2.40 17.24 31.11
CA ASN A 223 -3.69 17.23 31.80
C ASN A 223 -3.45 17.10 33.32
N THR A 224 -3.87 18.09 34.10
CA THR A 224 -3.56 18.26 35.53
C THR A 224 -4.15 17.18 36.45
N SER A 225 -4.94 16.24 35.91
CA SER A 225 -5.70 15.25 36.69
C SER A 225 -5.03 13.89 36.88
N SER A 226 -3.94 13.55 36.18
CA SER A 226 -3.26 12.25 36.34
C SER A 226 -1.91 12.41 37.05
N LYS A 227 -1.83 11.99 38.33
CA LYS A 227 -0.62 12.04 39.18
C LYS A 227 0.50 11.05 38.76
N MET A 228 0.51 10.54 37.53
CA MET A 228 1.35 9.42 37.11
C MET A 228 2.22 9.75 35.90
N TRP A 229 2.79 10.96 35.84
CA TRP A 229 3.78 11.28 34.79
C TRP A 229 5.16 10.90 35.30
N SER A 230 5.64 9.73 34.87
CA SER A 230 7.06 9.42 34.98
C SER A 230 7.88 10.44 34.18
N LYS A 231 9.11 10.73 34.60
CA LYS A 231 10.05 11.62 33.89
C LYS A 231 10.20 11.29 32.39
N ARG A 232 9.86 10.06 31.98
CA ARG A 232 9.97 9.53 30.61
C ARG A 232 8.92 10.10 29.64
N LEU A 233 7.72 10.42 30.11
CA LEU A 233 6.66 10.98 29.26
C LEU A 233 6.80 12.49 29.04
N GLN A 234 7.64 13.17 29.82
CA GLN A 234 7.91 14.61 29.65
C GLN A 234 8.51 14.92 28.28
N ASP A 235 9.33 14.01 27.78
CA ASP A 235 9.98 14.08 26.48
C ASP A 235 9.02 13.84 25.30
N LEU A 236 7.77 13.47 25.58
CA LEU A 236 6.71 13.26 24.59
C LEU A 236 5.62 14.34 24.67
N LEU A 237 5.79 15.35 25.52
CA LEU A 237 4.89 16.49 25.58
C LEU A 237 4.95 17.32 24.29
N SER A 238 3.87 18.03 23.96
CA SER A 238 3.79 18.87 22.75
C SER A 238 4.94 19.86 22.61
N GLU A 239 5.38 20.43 23.74
CA GLU A 239 6.46 21.42 23.78
C GLU A 239 7.87 20.83 23.82
N SER A 240 7.98 19.50 23.92
CA SER A 240 9.28 18.82 23.99
C SER A 240 10.10 19.01 22.71
N PRO A 241 11.44 19.06 22.81
CA PRO A 241 12.30 19.14 21.63
C PRO A 241 12.07 17.98 20.65
N PHE A 242 11.81 16.77 21.14
CA PHE A 242 11.61 15.61 20.29
C PHE A 242 10.38 15.75 19.38
N ILE A 243 9.22 16.12 19.93
CA ILE A 243 7.98 16.30 19.17
C ILE A 243 8.12 17.47 18.18
N LYS A 244 8.65 18.61 18.64
CA LYS A 244 8.86 19.78 17.78
C LYS A 244 9.78 19.47 16.61
N ASN A 245 10.88 18.75 16.85
CA ASN A 245 11.80 18.34 15.79
C ASN A 245 11.13 17.34 14.85
N LEU A 246 10.40 16.34 15.36
CA LEU A 246 9.67 15.39 14.52
C LEU A 246 8.69 16.09 13.58
N ARG A 247 7.93 17.09 14.07
CA ARG A 247 7.00 17.87 13.25
C ARG A 247 7.71 18.80 12.27
N SER A 248 8.81 19.43 12.69
CA SER A 248 9.64 20.24 11.80
C SER A 248 10.21 19.41 10.65
N ASP A 249 10.83 18.27 10.96
CA ASP A 249 11.40 17.34 9.98
C ASP A 249 10.32 16.82 9.01
N TRP A 250 9.14 16.46 9.52
CA TRP A 250 7.99 16.00 8.72
C TRP A 250 7.48 17.07 7.76
N ASN A 251 7.30 18.29 8.26
CA ASN A 251 6.83 19.40 7.44
C ASN A 251 7.88 19.81 6.40
N GLN A 252 9.16 19.77 6.76
CA GLN A 252 10.25 20.03 5.82
C GLN A 252 10.33 18.96 4.71
N ARG A 253 10.14 17.69 5.05
CA ARG A 253 10.26 16.59 4.07
C ARG A 253 9.05 16.51 3.13
N PHE A 254 7.83 16.69 3.64
CA PHE A 254 6.62 16.43 2.86
C PHE A 254 5.84 17.69 2.46
N ASN A 255 5.94 18.77 3.23
CA ASN A 255 5.19 20.00 2.99
C ASN A 255 3.69 19.77 2.68
N LYS A 256 3.05 18.86 3.44
CA LYS A 256 1.65 18.42 3.29
C LYS A 256 1.32 17.70 1.97
N ASN A 257 2.31 17.40 1.14
CA ASN A 257 2.17 16.54 -0.02
C ASN A 257 2.85 15.20 0.26
N TYR A 258 2.05 14.18 0.57
CA TYR A 258 2.55 12.86 0.94
C TYR A 258 2.64 11.96 -0.31
N PRO A 259 3.73 11.20 -0.49
CA PRO A 259 3.85 10.22 -1.57
C PRO A 259 3.07 8.91 -1.30
N PHE A 260 2.17 8.93 -0.31
CA PHE A 260 1.37 7.81 0.17
C PHE A 260 0.00 8.31 0.66
N ASP A 261 -0.99 7.42 0.64
CA ASP A 261 -2.30 7.68 1.22
C ASP A 261 -2.20 7.70 2.75
N PHE A 262 -2.55 8.83 3.35
CA PHE A 262 -2.34 9.08 4.76
C PHE A 262 -3.66 9.26 5.52
N LYS A 263 -3.77 8.59 6.68
CA LYS A 263 -4.86 8.80 7.63
C LYS A 263 -4.33 8.90 9.06
N THR A 264 -4.83 9.87 9.81
CA THR A 264 -4.67 9.97 11.26
C THR A 264 -6.04 9.83 11.92
N VAL A 265 -6.11 8.95 12.91
CA VAL A 265 -7.36 8.44 13.48
C VAL A 265 -7.30 8.54 15.00
N VAL A 266 -8.39 8.96 15.62
CA VAL A 266 -8.55 8.99 17.08
C VAL A 266 -9.85 8.33 17.50
N GLY A 267 -9.85 7.67 18.66
CA GLY A 267 -11.06 7.12 19.26
C GLY A 267 -11.96 8.22 19.85
N THR A 268 -13.28 8.10 19.71
CA THR A 268 -14.25 9.06 20.27
C THR A 268 -14.16 9.23 21.80
N LYS A 269 -13.58 8.24 22.50
CA LYS A 269 -13.40 8.22 23.95
C LYS A 269 -11.93 8.11 24.36
N ASP A 270 -10.99 8.43 23.47
CA ASP A 270 -9.56 8.38 23.80
C ASP A 270 -9.20 9.48 24.80
N THR A 271 -8.91 9.07 26.05
CA THR A 271 -8.50 9.97 27.14
C THR A 271 -6.99 10.11 27.27
N TYR A 272 -6.21 9.31 26.55
CA TYR A 272 -4.75 9.29 26.62
C TYR A 272 -4.15 10.19 25.54
N VAL A 273 -4.70 10.11 24.33
CA VAL A 273 -4.31 10.91 23.18
C VAL A 273 -5.55 11.66 22.69
N THR A 274 -5.64 12.94 23.05
CA THR A 274 -6.78 13.78 22.67
C THR A 274 -6.84 13.99 21.15
N VAL A 275 -8.00 14.40 20.66
CA VAL A 275 -8.19 14.80 19.26
C VAL A 275 -7.12 15.80 18.81
N HIS A 276 -6.77 16.75 19.68
CA HIS A 276 -5.70 17.70 19.41
C HIS A 276 -4.34 16.99 19.29
N CYS A 277 -3.99 16.11 20.24
CA CYS A 277 -2.73 15.37 20.23
C CYS A 277 -2.55 14.55 18.93
N ALA A 278 -3.62 13.95 18.42
CA ALA A 278 -3.56 13.06 17.26
C ALA A 278 -3.69 13.77 15.90
N LEU A 279 -4.64 14.71 15.79
CA LEU A 279 -5.13 15.16 14.48
C LEU A 279 -4.63 16.55 14.07
N SER A 280 -4.35 17.45 15.02
CA SER A 280 -4.08 18.87 14.72
C SER A 280 -2.90 19.15 13.79
N PRO A 281 -1.82 18.33 13.73
CA PRO A 281 -0.69 18.60 12.83
C PRO A 281 -0.98 18.35 11.34
N PHE A 282 -2.08 17.67 11.02
CA PHE A 282 -2.37 17.15 9.67
C PHE A 282 -3.63 17.80 9.08
N ASP A 283 -3.83 17.76 7.77
CA ASP A 283 -4.96 18.42 7.12
C ASP A 283 -6.29 17.67 7.34
N GLU A 284 -7.42 18.38 7.26
CA GLU A 284 -8.75 17.80 7.55
C GLU A 284 -9.10 16.59 6.69
N LYS A 285 -8.66 16.57 5.43
CA LYS A 285 -8.86 15.44 4.50
C LYS A 285 -8.21 14.12 4.99
N ASP A 286 -7.19 14.21 5.83
CA ASP A 286 -6.42 13.06 6.32
C ASP A 286 -6.89 12.63 7.73
N ARG A 287 -7.81 13.37 8.35
CA ARG A 287 -8.30 13.11 9.70
C ARG A 287 -9.51 12.19 9.67
N ALA A 288 -9.58 11.28 10.64
CA ALA A 288 -10.75 10.45 10.89
C ALA A 288 -10.97 10.24 12.39
N THR A 289 -12.17 9.78 12.74
CA THR A 289 -12.56 9.44 14.11
C THR A 289 -13.35 8.15 14.09
N VAL A 290 -13.08 7.25 15.04
CA VAL A 290 -13.72 5.93 15.15
C VAL A 290 -14.28 5.72 16.54
N ALA A 291 -15.28 4.85 16.69
CA ALA A 291 -15.78 4.49 18.00
C ALA A 291 -14.72 3.76 18.86
N GLY A 292 -14.57 4.17 20.13
CA GLY A 292 -13.72 3.46 21.09
C GLY A 292 -12.85 4.38 21.95
N ASP A 293 -12.20 3.79 22.94
CA ASP A 293 -11.12 4.43 23.70
C ASP A 293 -9.74 4.16 23.06
N HIS A 294 -8.66 4.52 23.75
CA HIS A 294 -7.30 4.36 23.23
C HIS A 294 -6.97 2.94 22.79
N PHE A 295 -7.51 1.93 23.47
CA PHE A 295 -7.24 0.52 23.21
C PHE A 295 -8.33 -0.10 22.35
N SER A 296 -9.60 0.15 22.71
CA SER A 296 -10.73 -0.50 22.05
C SER A 296 -10.93 -0.05 20.60
N MET A 297 -10.38 1.11 20.20
CA MET A 297 -10.48 1.61 18.83
C MET A 297 -9.83 0.71 17.77
N ILE A 298 -8.88 -0.16 18.17
CA ILE A 298 -8.17 -1.06 17.26
C ILE A 298 -8.37 -2.55 17.61
N THR A 299 -9.23 -2.86 18.58
CA THR A 299 -9.54 -4.24 18.97
C THR A 299 -11.04 -4.53 18.78
N PRO A 300 -11.52 -4.53 17.52
CA PRO A 300 -12.91 -4.76 17.23
C PRO A 300 -13.32 -6.21 17.53
N GLU A 301 -14.56 -6.38 17.99
CA GLU A 301 -15.14 -7.72 18.21
C GLU A 301 -15.64 -8.37 16.92
N ASN A 302 -15.92 -7.57 15.88
CA ASN A 302 -16.45 -8.02 14.59
C ASN A 302 -16.10 -7.03 13.45
N THR A 303 -16.43 -7.42 12.22
CA THR A 303 -16.15 -6.66 11.00
C THR A 303 -17.02 -5.42 10.78
N GLN A 304 -18.06 -5.16 11.60
CA GLN A 304 -18.88 -3.93 11.50
C GLN A 304 -18.22 -2.71 12.16
N ASN A 305 -16.97 -2.84 12.62
CA ASN A 305 -16.27 -1.79 13.32
C ASN A 305 -15.65 -0.75 12.37
N ASP A 306 -15.80 0.52 12.72
CA ASP A 306 -15.31 1.66 11.94
C ASP A 306 -13.80 1.59 11.63
N ALA A 307 -12.96 1.11 12.56
CA ALA A 307 -11.53 1.03 12.35
C ALA A 307 -11.14 -0.06 11.36
N TYR A 308 -11.82 -1.22 11.39
CA TYR A 308 -11.66 -2.26 10.39
C TYR A 308 -12.04 -1.74 9.00
N HIS A 309 -13.23 -1.13 8.88
CA HIS A 309 -13.70 -0.56 7.62
C HIS A 309 -12.79 0.56 7.12
N LEU A 310 -12.32 1.44 8.00
CA LEU A 310 -11.39 2.51 7.63
C LEU A 310 -10.09 1.94 7.05
N ILE A 311 -9.51 0.92 7.68
CA ILE A 311 -8.29 0.27 7.16
C ILE A 311 -8.60 -0.36 5.80
N LEU A 312 -9.68 -1.13 5.70
CA LEU A 312 -10.05 -1.84 4.49
C LEU A 312 -10.29 -0.89 3.30
N GLU A 313 -11.09 0.16 3.51
CA GLU A 313 -11.41 1.15 2.49
C GLU A 313 -10.19 1.98 2.11
N THR A 314 -9.34 2.35 3.08
CA THR A 314 -8.11 3.10 2.79
C THR A 314 -7.15 2.29 1.90
N LEU A 315 -7.07 0.97 2.10
CA LEU A 315 -6.19 0.10 1.30
C LEU A 315 -6.75 -0.22 -0.10
N ASN A 316 -8.08 -0.16 -0.27
CA ASN A 316 -8.81 -0.65 -1.45
C ASN A 316 -9.56 0.41 -2.25
N ASN A 317 -9.31 1.72 -2.07
CA ASN A 317 -10.05 2.79 -2.75
C ASN A 317 -9.78 2.91 -4.28
N HIS A 318 -9.50 1.81 -4.97
CA HIS A 318 -9.16 1.73 -6.38
C HIS A 318 -10.34 1.24 -7.22
N SER A 319 -11.18 2.16 -7.71
CA SER A 319 -12.30 1.93 -8.65
C SER A 319 -11.99 1.11 -9.92
N PHE A 320 -10.71 0.95 -10.32
CA PHE A 320 -10.30 0.16 -11.48
C PHE A 320 -10.55 -1.36 -11.32
N SER A 321 -10.67 -1.83 -10.08
CA SER A 321 -10.59 -3.26 -9.71
C SER A 321 -11.93 -3.99 -9.58
N ASN A 322 -13.05 -3.29 -9.38
CA ASN A 322 -14.35 -3.88 -9.00
C ASN A 322 -15.03 -4.77 -10.07
N GLN A 323 -14.34 -5.13 -11.16
CA GLN A 323 -14.90 -5.92 -12.28
C GLN A 323 -14.27 -7.31 -12.46
N TYR A 324 -13.20 -7.64 -11.71
CA TYR A 324 -12.54 -8.95 -11.75
C TYR A 324 -12.92 -9.80 -10.53
N THR A 325 -12.82 -11.13 -10.66
CA THR A 325 -13.09 -12.06 -9.55
C THR A 325 -11.83 -12.47 -8.76
N ASN A 326 -10.63 -12.14 -9.26
CA ASN A 326 -9.36 -12.48 -8.62
C ASN A 326 -8.67 -11.23 -8.01
N GLU A 327 -8.88 -11.02 -6.71
CA GLU A 327 -8.38 -9.89 -5.94
C GLU A 327 -6.84 -9.93 -5.73
N GLU A 328 -6.22 -11.11 -5.70
CA GLU A 328 -4.76 -11.25 -5.61
C GLU A 328 -4.07 -10.65 -6.84
N GLU A 329 -4.58 -10.98 -8.02
CA GLU A 329 -4.04 -10.51 -9.29
C GLU A 329 -4.22 -8.99 -9.44
N ILE A 330 -5.36 -8.46 -8.96
CA ILE A 330 -5.63 -7.02 -8.85
C ILE A 330 -4.59 -6.34 -7.95
N ASN A 331 -4.45 -6.78 -6.71
CA ASN A 331 -3.57 -6.13 -5.74
C ASN A 331 -2.11 -6.18 -6.19
N ASN A 332 -1.68 -7.31 -6.75
CA ASN A 332 -0.34 -7.44 -7.31
C ASN A 332 -0.12 -6.45 -8.47
N THR A 333 -1.10 -6.30 -9.36
CA THR A 333 -1.05 -5.33 -10.47
C THR A 333 -0.97 -3.89 -9.97
N LEU A 334 -1.75 -3.52 -8.94
CA LEU A 334 -1.69 -2.19 -8.34
C LEU A 334 -0.31 -1.88 -7.74
N GLY A 335 0.33 -2.88 -7.10
CA GLY A 335 1.70 -2.76 -6.62
C GLY A 335 2.73 -2.50 -7.74
N GLU A 336 2.57 -3.12 -8.91
CA GLU A 336 3.39 -2.82 -10.09
C GLU A 336 3.15 -1.39 -10.60
N TYR A 337 1.90 -0.94 -10.63
CA TYR A 337 1.55 0.40 -11.08
C TYR A 337 2.14 1.48 -10.16
N GLU A 338 2.07 1.32 -8.83
CA GLU A 338 2.72 2.27 -7.92
C GLU A 338 4.23 2.38 -8.19
N ALA A 339 4.90 1.25 -8.40
CA ALA A 339 6.33 1.24 -8.71
C ALA A 339 6.65 1.96 -10.04
N VAL A 340 5.81 1.79 -11.06
CA VAL A 340 5.94 2.51 -12.34
C VAL A 340 5.76 4.00 -12.16
N VAL A 341 4.70 4.44 -11.46
CA VAL A 341 4.41 5.86 -11.27
C VAL A 341 5.57 6.54 -10.53
N LYS A 342 6.03 5.95 -9.43
CA LYS A 342 7.11 6.55 -8.62
C LYS A 342 8.43 6.64 -9.38
N LYS A 343 8.71 5.69 -10.27
CA LYS A 343 9.90 5.72 -11.14
C LYS A 343 9.81 6.76 -12.27
N LEU A 344 8.66 6.87 -12.93
CA LEU A 344 8.54 7.61 -14.19
C LEU A 344 7.98 9.02 -14.02
N LEU A 345 7.07 9.25 -13.06
CA LEU A 345 6.42 10.54 -12.86
C LEU A 345 7.40 11.69 -12.57
N PRO A 346 8.47 11.52 -11.75
CA PRO A 346 9.42 12.60 -11.50
C PRO A 346 10.22 13.04 -12.73
N ASN A 347 10.33 12.18 -13.75
CA ASN A 347 11.11 12.42 -14.96
C ASN A 347 10.20 12.54 -16.20
N VAL A 348 8.94 12.96 -16.02
CA VAL A 348 7.91 12.94 -17.07
C VAL A 348 8.29 13.73 -18.33
N ASP A 349 9.11 14.77 -18.22
CA ASP A 349 9.56 15.55 -19.38
C ASP A 349 10.73 14.89 -20.15
N GLU A 350 11.38 13.88 -19.55
CA GLU A 350 12.56 13.20 -20.08
C GLU A 350 12.26 11.79 -20.62
N ILE A 351 11.06 11.26 -20.38
CA ILE A 351 10.67 9.92 -20.84
C ILE A 351 10.24 9.91 -22.31
N ASP A 352 10.54 8.80 -23.00
CA ASP A 352 10.08 8.56 -24.35
C ASP A 352 8.60 8.14 -24.39
N LEU A 353 8.06 7.92 -25.60
CA LEU A 353 6.67 7.49 -25.79
C LEU A 353 6.35 6.18 -25.04
N LYS A 354 7.31 5.26 -24.91
CA LYS A 354 7.11 4.00 -24.21
C LYS A 354 6.99 4.22 -22.71
N GLY A 355 7.88 5.03 -22.13
CA GLY A 355 7.81 5.46 -20.74
C GLY A 355 6.52 6.21 -20.43
N LEU A 356 6.13 7.15 -21.29
CA LEU A 356 4.90 7.94 -21.12
C LEU A 356 3.65 7.05 -21.10
N LYS A 357 3.57 6.07 -22.01
CA LYS A 357 2.47 5.08 -22.02
C LYS A 357 2.40 4.28 -20.73
N LEU A 358 3.54 3.77 -20.25
CA LEU A 358 3.61 3.01 -19.01
C LEU A 358 3.14 3.85 -17.82
N LEU A 359 3.62 5.09 -17.72
CA LEU A 359 3.21 6.02 -16.68
C LEU A 359 1.71 6.31 -16.71
N VAL A 360 1.17 6.62 -17.90
CA VAL A 360 -0.25 6.91 -18.09
C VAL A 360 -1.14 5.72 -17.70
N PHE A 361 -0.76 4.49 -18.10
CA PHE A 361 -1.51 3.30 -17.73
C PHE A 361 -1.44 3.01 -16.23
N ALA A 362 -0.28 3.23 -15.60
CA ALA A 362 -0.11 3.02 -14.17
C ALA A 362 -0.90 4.05 -13.34
N LEU A 363 -0.81 5.34 -13.68
CA LEU A 363 -1.61 6.40 -13.05
C LEU A 363 -3.11 6.13 -13.18
N GLU A 364 -3.55 5.67 -14.35
CA GLU A 364 -4.95 5.32 -14.58
C GLU A 364 -5.41 4.13 -13.73
N GLY A 365 -4.61 3.06 -13.65
CA GLY A 365 -4.90 1.92 -12.78
C GLY A 365 -5.02 2.29 -11.30
N LEU A 366 -4.32 3.35 -10.88
CA LEU A 366 -4.37 3.95 -9.54
C LEU A 366 -5.42 5.07 -9.40
N ASN A 367 -6.32 5.24 -10.37
CA ASN A 367 -7.34 6.31 -10.42
C ASN A 367 -6.82 7.76 -10.37
N ARG A 368 -5.55 8.01 -10.70
CA ARG A 368 -4.96 9.35 -10.75
C ARG A 368 -5.26 10.04 -12.09
N ARG A 369 -6.55 10.16 -12.41
CA ARG A 369 -7.04 10.59 -13.74
C ARG A 369 -6.69 12.03 -14.08
N ASP A 370 -6.82 12.94 -13.13
CA ASP A 370 -6.55 14.37 -13.37
C ASP A 370 -5.08 14.59 -13.77
N GLU A 371 -4.16 13.86 -13.13
CA GLU A 371 -2.74 13.88 -13.46
C GLU A 371 -2.47 13.29 -14.85
N VAL A 372 -3.16 12.22 -15.23
CA VAL A 372 -3.07 11.68 -16.60
C VAL A 372 -3.47 12.72 -17.63
N MET A 373 -4.58 13.42 -17.40
CA MET A 373 -5.08 14.44 -18.32
C MET A 373 -4.12 15.62 -18.42
N ASP A 374 -3.60 16.09 -17.29
CA ASP A 374 -2.63 17.19 -17.26
C ASP A 374 -1.34 16.82 -18.02
N ILE A 375 -0.78 15.64 -17.76
CA ILE A 375 0.41 15.13 -18.45
C ILE A 375 0.15 15.04 -19.96
N LEU A 376 -0.92 14.37 -20.38
CA LEU A 376 -1.17 14.15 -21.81
C LEU A 376 -1.46 15.45 -22.58
N LEU A 377 -2.08 16.45 -21.95
CA LEU A 377 -2.39 17.73 -22.59
C LEU A 377 -1.15 18.64 -22.69
N ASN A 378 -0.24 18.57 -21.73
CA ASN A 378 0.91 19.46 -21.65
C ASN A 378 2.21 18.85 -22.22
N HIS A 379 2.30 17.53 -22.35
CA HIS A 379 3.54 16.87 -22.79
C HIS A 379 3.91 17.24 -24.23
N PRO A 380 5.18 17.57 -24.52
CA PRO A 380 5.63 17.95 -25.86
C PRO A 380 5.31 16.96 -27.00
N LEU A 381 5.21 15.66 -26.70
CA LEU A 381 4.94 14.61 -27.69
C LEU A 381 3.48 14.63 -28.18
N ALA A 382 2.57 15.32 -27.49
CA ALA A 382 1.13 15.25 -27.74
C ALA A 382 0.68 15.90 -29.05
N LYS A 383 1.48 16.79 -29.65
CA LYS A 383 1.04 17.62 -30.80
C LYS A 383 1.03 16.88 -32.15
N GLU A 384 1.82 15.82 -32.32
CA GLU A 384 1.98 15.14 -33.62
C GLU A 384 2.00 13.60 -33.54
N ASN A 385 1.68 13.03 -32.37
CA ASN A 385 1.72 11.59 -32.16
C ASN A 385 0.30 10.99 -32.14
N SER A 386 -0.03 10.19 -33.15
CA SER A 386 -1.34 9.53 -33.28
C SER A 386 -1.66 8.63 -32.08
N ASP A 387 -0.65 8.02 -31.45
CA ASP A 387 -0.81 7.17 -30.28
C ASP A 387 -1.26 7.98 -29.05
N ILE A 388 -0.63 9.13 -28.80
CA ILE A 388 -0.98 10.03 -27.69
C ILE A 388 -2.37 10.62 -27.90
N MET A 389 -2.72 11.00 -29.13
CA MET A 389 -4.09 11.40 -29.48
C MET A 389 -5.08 10.28 -29.14
N GLY A 390 -4.69 9.03 -29.39
CA GLY A 390 -5.48 7.85 -29.05
C GLY A 390 -5.66 7.63 -27.56
N LEU A 391 -4.63 7.92 -26.75
CA LEU A 391 -4.71 7.89 -25.30
C LEU A 391 -5.66 8.98 -24.78
N LEU A 392 -5.51 10.22 -25.22
CA LEU A 392 -6.40 11.35 -24.87
C LEU A 392 -7.85 11.03 -25.23
N ALA A 393 -8.08 10.60 -26.46
CA ALA A 393 -9.40 10.22 -26.95
C ALA A 393 -10.05 9.12 -26.10
N GLY A 394 -9.27 8.10 -25.72
CA GLY A 394 -9.71 7.03 -24.84
C GLY A 394 -10.11 7.50 -23.44
N ARG A 395 -9.46 8.53 -22.90
CA ARG A 395 -9.82 9.10 -21.58
C ARG A 395 -11.10 9.90 -21.65
N TYR A 396 -11.23 10.79 -22.65
CA TYR A 396 -12.50 11.49 -22.89
C TYR A 396 -13.66 10.53 -23.18
N LYS A 397 -13.39 9.41 -23.89
CA LYS A 397 -14.39 8.36 -24.11
C LYS A 397 -14.87 7.76 -22.78
N ARG A 398 -13.97 7.45 -21.86
CA ARG A 398 -14.34 6.93 -20.53
C ARG A 398 -15.11 7.94 -19.69
N GLU A 399 -14.71 9.21 -19.70
CA GLU A 399 -15.44 10.28 -19.00
C GLU A 399 -16.85 10.49 -19.56
N TYR A 400 -17.00 10.38 -20.89
CA TYR A 400 -18.31 10.35 -21.53
C TYR A 400 -19.15 9.15 -21.08
N LEU A 401 -18.60 7.93 -21.04
CA LEU A 401 -19.37 6.75 -20.61
C LEU A 401 -19.77 6.80 -19.13
N ALA A 402 -18.96 7.47 -18.28
CA ALA A 402 -19.27 7.64 -16.87
C ALA A 402 -20.37 8.70 -16.64
N ASN A 403 -20.32 9.81 -17.37
CA ASN A 403 -21.12 11.01 -17.04
C ASN A 403 -22.13 11.43 -18.13
N TYR A 404 -22.06 10.81 -19.31
CA TYR A 404 -22.82 11.16 -20.52
C TYR A 404 -22.71 12.64 -20.92
N LYS A 405 -21.63 13.32 -20.50
CA LYS A 405 -21.37 14.72 -20.83
C LYS A 405 -21.02 14.85 -22.31
N ARG A 406 -21.84 15.60 -23.05
CA ARG A 406 -21.65 15.82 -24.48
C ARG A 406 -20.29 16.43 -24.84
N THR A 407 -19.72 17.25 -23.96
CA THR A 407 -18.38 17.83 -24.14
C THR A 407 -17.30 16.77 -24.25
N ASP A 408 -17.36 15.75 -23.39
CA ASP A 408 -16.35 14.69 -23.33
C ASP A 408 -16.47 13.76 -24.55
N GLY A 409 -17.71 13.45 -24.96
CA GLY A 409 -17.96 12.69 -26.19
C GLY A 409 -17.42 13.39 -27.44
N LYS A 410 -17.61 14.72 -27.55
CA LYS A 410 -17.04 15.52 -28.65
C LYS A 410 -15.51 15.54 -28.63
N GLN A 411 -14.89 15.68 -27.45
CA GLN A 411 -13.43 15.66 -27.33
C GLN A 411 -12.86 14.29 -27.71
N ALA A 412 -13.50 13.20 -27.28
CA ALA A 412 -13.10 11.84 -27.65
C ALA A 412 -13.10 11.67 -29.17
N GLN A 413 -14.19 12.03 -29.85
CA GLN A 413 -14.27 11.97 -31.31
C GLN A 413 -13.22 12.85 -31.99
N PHE A 414 -13.05 14.09 -31.53
CA PHE A 414 -12.08 15.02 -32.08
C PHE A 414 -10.67 14.41 -32.09
N PHE A 415 -10.21 13.88 -30.95
CA PHE A 415 -8.89 13.29 -30.85
C PHE A 415 -8.74 11.97 -31.62
N TYR A 416 -9.76 11.10 -31.64
CA TYR A 416 -9.71 9.90 -32.49
C TYR A 416 -9.66 10.25 -33.99
N GLN A 417 -10.43 11.26 -34.42
CA GLN A 417 -10.44 11.72 -35.82
C GLN A 417 -9.09 12.33 -36.21
N LEU A 418 -8.50 13.13 -35.34
CA LEU A 418 -7.19 13.73 -35.54
C LEU A 418 -6.09 12.65 -35.58
N GLY A 419 -6.17 11.67 -34.66
CA GLY A 419 -5.27 10.52 -34.60
C GLY A 419 -5.36 9.65 -35.85
N LEU A 420 -6.56 9.38 -36.35
CA LEU A 420 -6.79 8.64 -37.59
C LEU A 420 -6.16 9.35 -38.79
N GLN A 421 -6.42 10.64 -38.97
CA GLN A 421 -5.85 11.42 -40.07
C GLN A 421 -4.32 11.45 -40.02
N THR A 422 -3.75 11.51 -38.82
CA THR A 422 -2.30 11.47 -38.60
C THR A 422 -1.73 10.10 -38.94
N ALA A 423 -2.37 9.02 -38.49
CA ALA A 423 -1.97 7.64 -38.77
C ALA A 423 -2.01 7.30 -40.26
N GLU A 424 -3.03 7.79 -40.99
CA GLU A 424 -3.14 7.61 -42.44
C GLU A 424 -2.03 8.33 -43.19
N LYS A 425 -1.68 9.56 -42.79
CA LYS A 425 -0.55 10.29 -43.38
C LYS A 425 0.80 9.60 -43.15
N GLN A 426 0.91 8.85 -42.06
CA GLN A 426 2.12 8.12 -41.66
C GLN A 426 2.16 6.68 -42.21
N ASP A 427 1.14 6.25 -42.96
CA ASP A 427 0.95 4.85 -43.41
C ASP A 427 1.14 3.83 -42.26
N ASN A 428 0.54 4.14 -41.10
CA ASN A 428 0.63 3.30 -39.91
C ASN A 428 -0.67 2.49 -39.73
N PRO A 429 -0.78 1.29 -40.33
CA PRO A 429 -2.01 0.50 -40.25
C PRO A 429 -2.41 0.14 -38.81
N GLY A 430 -1.43 -0.03 -37.91
CA GLY A 430 -1.64 -0.24 -36.48
C GLY A 430 -2.49 0.85 -35.83
N GLN A 431 -2.09 2.09 -36.05
CA GLN A 431 -2.83 3.25 -35.52
C GLN A 431 -4.11 3.51 -36.30
N VAL A 432 -4.15 3.26 -37.62
CA VAL A 432 -5.37 3.41 -38.42
C VAL A 432 -6.49 2.52 -37.88
N PHE A 433 -6.24 1.24 -37.63
CA PHE A 433 -7.30 0.36 -37.11
C PHE A 433 -7.71 0.74 -35.69
N TYR A 434 -6.76 1.17 -34.84
CA TYR A 434 -7.04 1.59 -33.46
C TYR A 434 -7.99 2.80 -33.41
N HIS A 435 -7.72 3.83 -34.22
CA HIS A 435 -8.58 5.02 -34.24
C HIS A 435 -9.91 4.75 -34.93
N ALA A 436 -9.90 4.03 -36.05
CA ALA A 436 -11.11 3.72 -36.80
C ALA A 436 -12.10 2.88 -35.98
N ILE A 437 -11.64 1.87 -35.23
CA ILE A 437 -12.55 1.04 -34.43
C ILE A 437 -13.18 1.83 -33.27
N ASN A 438 -12.42 2.74 -32.67
CA ASN A 438 -12.94 3.62 -31.62
C ASN A 438 -13.89 4.69 -32.19
N LEU A 439 -13.67 5.19 -33.41
CA LEU A 439 -14.66 6.03 -34.09
C LEU A 439 -15.94 5.25 -34.42
N ALA A 440 -15.85 3.98 -34.78
CA ALA A 440 -17.03 3.13 -34.95
C ALA A 440 -17.82 3.01 -33.64
N PHE A 441 -17.13 2.81 -32.52
CA PHE A 441 -17.73 2.85 -31.18
C PHE A 441 -18.42 4.20 -30.91
N MET A 442 -17.73 5.32 -31.14
CA MET A 442 -18.30 6.65 -30.87
C MET A 442 -19.52 6.93 -31.76
N SER A 443 -19.49 6.57 -33.04
CA SER A 443 -20.65 6.73 -33.92
C SER A 443 -21.86 5.93 -33.43
N LEU A 444 -21.64 4.71 -32.91
CA LEU A 444 -22.75 3.92 -32.35
C LEU A 444 -23.24 4.48 -31.02
N VAL A 445 -22.35 4.65 -30.04
CA VAL A 445 -22.72 4.87 -28.63
C VAL A 445 -23.03 6.33 -28.34
N PHE A 446 -22.34 7.27 -29.00
CA PHE A 446 -22.53 8.70 -28.78
C PHE A 446 -23.46 9.36 -29.81
N GLU A 447 -23.42 8.93 -31.07
CA GLU A 447 -24.17 9.59 -32.16
C GLU A 447 -25.42 8.83 -32.62
N ASP A 448 -25.56 7.55 -32.26
CA ASP A 448 -26.58 6.65 -32.82
C ASP A 448 -26.51 6.56 -34.37
N ASP A 449 -25.30 6.73 -34.93
CA ASP A 449 -25.02 6.73 -36.37
C ASP A 449 -24.49 5.36 -36.84
N PHE A 450 -25.43 4.51 -37.26
CA PHE A 450 -25.14 3.17 -37.76
C PHE A 450 -24.37 3.17 -39.09
N GLN A 451 -24.49 4.22 -39.91
CA GLN A 451 -23.82 4.29 -41.20
C GLN A 451 -22.34 4.57 -41.00
N ASN A 452 -22.00 5.58 -40.21
CA ASN A 452 -20.61 5.89 -39.88
C ASN A 452 -19.97 4.80 -39.02
N MET A 453 -20.73 4.16 -38.11
CA MET A 453 -20.24 2.98 -37.39
C MET A 453 -19.77 1.87 -38.36
N ARG A 454 -20.60 1.47 -39.34
CA ARG A 454 -20.22 0.43 -40.31
C ARG A 454 -19.05 0.84 -41.20
N SER A 455 -19.02 2.10 -41.63
CA SER A 455 -17.94 2.66 -42.43
C SER A 455 -16.59 2.58 -41.70
N ASN A 456 -16.56 3.05 -40.45
CA ASN A 456 -15.37 3.04 -39.60
C ASN A 456 -14.95 1.61 -39.22
N ALA A 457 -15.91 0.71 -38.93
CA ALA A 457 -15.62 -0.70 -38.65
C ALA A 457 -14.98 -1.41 -39.85
N SER A 458 -15.48 -1.16 -41.08
CA SER A 458 -14.91 -1.72 -42.31
C SER A 458 -13.50 -1.19 -42.57
N LYS A 459 -13.28 0.11 -42.31
CA LYS A 459 -11.95 0.74 -42.39
C LYS A 459 -10.96 0.12 -41.39
N ALA A 460 -11.40 -0.08 -40.15
CA ALA A 460 -10.59 -0.72 -39.12
C ALA A 460 -10.22 -2.15 -39.50
N LEU A 461 -11.19 -2.93 -40.01
CA LEU A 461 -10.96 -4.30 -40.46
C LEU A 461 -9.93 -4.37 -41.59
N ALA A 462 -10.08 -3.54 -42.63
CA ALA A 462 -9.15 -3.51 -43.75
C ALA A 462 -7.72 -3.09 -43.33
N ALA A 463 -7.60 -2.17 -42.36
CA ALA A 463 -6.30 -1.77 -41.82
C ALA A 463 -5.68 -2.87 -40.94
N ALA A 464 -6.49 -3.56 -40.14
CA ALA A 464 -6.03 -4.68 -39.32
C ALA A 464 -5.56 -5.88 -40.17
N GLU A 465 -6.20 -6.15 -41.31
CA GLU A 465 -5.77 -7.18 -42.26
C GLU A 465 -4.44 -6.86 -42.95
N LYS A 466 -4.15 -5.57 -43.19
CA LYS A 466 -2.86 -5.10 -43.72
C LYS A 466 -1.73 -5.10 -42.68
N TYR A 467 -2.07 -5.13 -41.39
CA TYR A 467 -1.08 -5.10 -40.33
C TYR A 467 -0.50 -6.49 -40.10
N GLU A 468 0.79 -6.65 -40.36
CA GLU A 468 1.47 -7.97 -40.39
C GLU A 468 1.69 -8.58 -39.00
N ILE A 469 1.66 -7.77 -37.95
CA ILE A 469 1.96 -8.22 -36.59
C ILE A 469 0.67 -8.74 -35.93
N ASP A 470 0.71 -10.00 -35.51
CA ASP A 470 -0.36 -10.62 -34.75
C ASP A 470 -0.22 -10.27 -33.26
N ASP A 471 -0.86 -9.18 -32.86
CA ASP A 471 -0.93 -8.73 -31.47
C ASP A 471 -2.36 -8.71 -30.91
N LEU A 472 -2.44 -8.48 -29.61
CA LEU A 472 -3.68 -8.35 -28.85
C LEU A 472 -4.67 -7.37 -29.51
N TRP A 473 -4.21 -6.18 -29.89
CA TRP A 473 -5.07 -5.09 -30.33
C TRP A 473 -5.57 -5.29 -31.76
N LYS A 474 -4.79 -5.96 -32.61
CA LYS A 474 -5.26 -6.47 -33.91
C LYS A 474 -6.43 -7.44 -33.72
N TRP A 475 -6.29 -8.43 -32.84
CA TRP A 475 -7.35 -9.41 -32.60
C TRP A 475 -8.60 -8.79 -31.98
N ALA A 476 -8.44 -7.91 -30.99
CA ALA A 476 -9.55 -7.17 -30.41
C ALA A 476 -10.28 -6.32 -31.46
N THR A 477 -9.53 -5.62 -32.33
CA THR A 477 -10.10 -4.77 -33.38
C THR A 477 -10.86 -5.59 -34.43
N ILE A 478 -10.30 -6.71 -34.89
CA ILE A 478 -11.00 -7.59 -35.84
C ILE A 478 -12.29 -8.13 -35.19
N ALA A 479 -12.25 -8.50 -33.91
CA ALA A 479 -13.42 -8.96 -33.19
C ALA A 479 -14.51 -7.89 -33.10
N GLU A 480 -14.16 -6.68 -32.64
CA GLU A 480 -15.06 -5.53 -32.54
C GLU A 480 -15.64 -5.14 -33.90
N ALA A 481 -14.82 -5.10 -34.96
CA ALA A 481 -15.28 -4.76 -36.30
C ALA A 481 -16.30 -5.77 -36.82
N ASN A 482 -16.04 -7.07 -36.65
CA ASN A 482 -16.99 -8.12 -37.03
C ASN A 482 -18.28 -8.05 -36.20
N MET A 483 -18.20 -7.68 -34.91
CA MET A 483 -19.38 -7.44 -34.07
C MET A 483 -20.23 -6.29 -34.64
N TYR A 484 -19.62 -5.15 -34.99
CA TYR A 484 -20.29 -4.01 -35.62
C TYR A 484 -20.92 -4.35 -36.98
N LEU A 485 -20.31 -5.29 -37.71
CA LEU A 485 -20.80 -5.79 -38.99
C LEU A 485 -21.79 -6.98 -38.85
N ASN A 486 -22.23 -7.31 -37.63
CA ASN A 486 -23.13 -8.42 -37.30
C ASN A 486 -22.60 -9.85 -37.59
N ASP A 487 -21.29 -10.04 -37.76
CA ASP A 487 -20.65 -11.36 -37.84
C ASP A 487 -20.17 -11.81 -36.44
N PHE A 488 -21.13 -12.22 -35.61
CA PHE A 488 -20.86 -12.61 -34.23
C PHE A 488 -20.01 -13.89 -34.11
N VAL A 489 -20.03 -14.76 -35.11
CA VAL A 489 -19.23 -16.00 -35.10
C VAL A 489 -17.75 -15.64 -35.22
N LYS A 490 -17.38 -14.79 -36.18
CA LYS A 490 -16.00 -14.30 -36.27
C LYS A 490 -15.63 -13.44 -35.06
N ALA A 491 -16.54 -12.58 -34.60
CA ALA A 491 -16.29 -11.76 -33.42
C ALA A 491 -15.86 -12.61 -32.21
N LYS A 492 -16.60 -13.68 -31.89
CA LYS A 492 -16.24 -14.60 -30.80
C LYS A 492 -14.86 -15.23 -30.98
N SER A 493 -14.57 -15.77 -32.17
CA SER A 493 -13.28 -16.41 -32.44
C SER A 493 -12.09 -15.47 -32.24
N PHE A 494 -12.21 -14.21 -32.64
CA PHE A 494 -11.13 -13.23 -32.48
C PHE A 494 -11.06 -12.65 -31.06
N TYR A 495 -12.18 -12.53 -30.34
CA TYR A 495 -12.15 -12.19 -28.91
C TYR A 495 -11.43 -13.26 -28.09
N GLU A 496 -11.62 -14.55 -28.38
CA GLU A 496 -10.88 -15.64 -27.71
C GLU A 496 -9.37 -15.56 -27.98
N LYS A 497 -8.97 -15.17 -29.20
CA LYS A 497 -7.55 -14.93 -29.52
C LYS A 497 -6.99 -13.75 -28.73
N ALA A 498 -7.74 -12.65 -28.63
CA ALA A 498 -7.35 -11.48 -27.85
C ALA A 498 -7.22 -11.82 -26.36
N ALA A 499 -8.18 -12.53 -25.79
CA ALA A 499 -8.21 -12.90 -24.37
C ALA A 499 -6.99 -13.71 -23.92
N LYS A 500 -6.45 -14.57 -24.79
CA LYS A 500 -5.23 -15.36 -24.51
C LYS A 500 -3.96 -14.51 -24.38
N LEU A 501 -3.95 -13.31 -24.96
CA LEU A 501 -2.80 -12.39 -24.93
C LEU A 501 -2.98 -11.24 -23.93
N ALA A 502 -4.18 -11.09 -23.36
CA ALA A 502 -4.55 -9.94 -22.55
C ALA A 502 -4.23 -10.14 -21.06
N GLY A 503 -3.62 -9.13 -20.42
CA GLY A 503 -3.60 -9.00 -18.97
C GLY A 503 -4.93 -8.46 -18.44
N ILE A 504 -5.08 -8.38 -17.11
CA ILE A 504 -6.32 -7.90 -16.45
C ILE A 504 -6.82 -6.60 -17.06
N ARG A 505 -5.92 -5.61 -17.17
CA ARG A 505 -6.25 -4.26 -17.64
C ARG A 505 -6.84 -4.28 -19.05
N GLU A 506 -6.20 -5.03 -19.94
CA GLU A 506 -6.62 -5.17 -21.32
C GLU A 506 -7.96 -5.91 -21.42
N LYS A 507 -8.16 -6.97 -20.64
CA LYS A 507 -9.42 -7.72 -20.60
C LYS A 507 -10.59 -6.86 -20.13
N ILE A 508 -10.41 -6.06 -19.07
CA ILE A 508 -11.42 -5.09 -18.59
C ILE A 508 -11.74 -4.07 -19.70
N SER A 509 -10.71 -3.50 -20.33
CA SER A 509 -10.89 -2.51 -21.39
C SER A 509 -11.66 -3.06 -22.59
N ILE A 510 -11.35 -4.29 -23.02
CA ILE A 510 -12.03 -4.95 -24.14
C ILE A 510 -13.48 -5.27 -23.76
N HIS A 511 -13.71 -5.84 -22.57
CA HIS A 511 -15.05 -6.16 -22.09
C HIS A 511 -15.96 -4.92 -22.03
N ILE A 512 -15.50 -3.82 -21.43
CA ILE A 512 -16.29 -2.59 -21.31
C ILE A 512 -16.70 -2.08 -22.70
N ASN A 513 -15.75 -2.00 -23.65
CA ASN A 513 -16.07 -1.54 -25.00
C ASN A 513 -17.07 -2.48 -25.70
N ALA A 514 -16.80 -3.79 -25.67
CA ALA A 514 -17.60 -4.78 -26.37
C ALA A 514 -19.02 -4.90 -25.80
N ASP A 515 -19.18 -4.98 -24.48
CA ASP A 515 -20.49 -5.10 -23.83
C ASP A 515 -21.34 -3.83 -24.03
N THR A 516 -20.73 -2.65 -23.85
CA THR A 516 -21.41 -1.37 -24.09
C THR A 516 -21.90 -1.28 -25.53
N ALA A 517 -21.01 -1.54 -26.49
CA ALA A 517 -21.36 -1.35 -27.89
C ALA A 517 -22.34 -2.42 -28.39
N TYR A 518 -22.23 -3.68 -27.92
CA TYR A 518 -23.20 -4.72 -28.23
C TYR A 518 -24.60 -4.40 -27.70
N THR A 519 -24.67 -3.86 -26.47
CA THR A 519 -25.92 -3.45 -25.82
C THR A 519 -26.62 -2.35 -26.64
N CYS A 520 -25.87 -1.35 -27.11
CA CYS A 520 -26.36 -0.33 -28.04
C CYS A 520 -26.79 -0.94 -29.38
N LEU A 521 -25.94 -1.78 -30.00
CA LEU A 521 -26.19 -2.38 -31.31
C LEU A 521 -27.48 -3.22 -31.36
N LYS A 522 -27.80 -3.91 -30.27
CA LYS A 522 -28.99 -4.76 -30.18
C LYS A 522 -30.20 -4.07 -29.55
N ASN A 523 -30.04 -2.86 -29.04
CA ASN A 523 -31.06 -2.16 -28.25
C ASN A 523 -31.62 -3.05 -27.12
N ILE A 524 -30.73 -3.79 -26.44
CA ILE A 524 -31.08 -4.69 -25.34
C ILE A 524 -30.95 -3.91 -24.03
N GLY A 525 -31.97 -3.92 -23.18
CA GLY A 525 -31.86 -3.33 -21.84
C GLY A 525 -30.83 -4.10 -20.98
N ASN A 526 -30.10 -3.39 -20.11
CA ASN A 526 -28.98 -3.92 -19.32
C ASN A 526 -29.25 -5.24 -18.55
N SER A 527 -30.52 -5.56 -18.26
CA SER A 527 -30.97 -6.70 -17.45
C SER A 527 -31.34 -7.98 -18.21
N LYS A 528 -31.28 -8.00 -19.54
CA LYS A 528 -31.57 -9.23 -20.31
C LYS A 528 -30.30 -10.07 -20.51
N GLU A 529 -30.35 -11.33 -20.09
CA GLU A 529 -29.32 -12.32 -20.42
C GLU A 529 -29.29 -12.56 -21.94
N ASP A 530 -28.09 -12.50 -22.51
CA ASP A 530 -27.82 -12.66 -23.93
C ASP A 530 -26.56 -13.52 -24.11
N ASN A 531 -26.62 -14.48 -25.04
CA ASN A 531 -25.56 -15.47 -25.27
C ASN A 531 -24.22 -14.85 -25.71
N PHE A 532 -24.21 -13.65 -26.27
CA PHE A 532 -23.00 -12.94 -26.63
C PHE A 532 -22.44 -12.19 -25.43
N ARG A 533 -23.28 -11.54 -24.63
CA ARG A 533 -22.86 -10.89 -23.38
C ARG A 533 -22.29 -11.88 -22.36
N ASN A 534 -22.92 -13.05 -22.20
CA ASN A 534 -22.41 -14.11 -21.34
C ASN A 534 -21.05 -14.65 -21.83
N PHE A 535 -20.88 -14.74 -23.15
CA PHE A 535 -19.58 -15.06 -23.75
C PHE A 535 -18.53 -14.00 -23.40
N LEU A 536 -18.83 -12.69 -23.55
CA LEU A 536 -17.90 -11.61 -23.23
C LEU A 536 -17.47 -11.67 -21.75
N LYS A 537 -18.42 -11.85 -20.83
CA LYS A 537 -18.13 -11.99 -19.39
C LYS A 537 -17.20 -13.18 -19.10
N THR A 538 -17.54 -14.35 -19.63
CA THR A 538 -16.76 -15.60 -19.43
C THR A 538 -15.40 -15.56 -20.14
N THR A 539 -15.23 -14.68 -21.12
CA THR A 539 -13.97 -14.58 -21.86
C THR A 539 -13.00 -13.60 -21.19
N PHE A 540 -13.52 -12.55 -20.55
CA PHE A 540 -12.71 -11.41 -20.11
C PHE A 540 -12.75 -11.13 -18.61
N LEU A 541 -13.75 -11.58 -17.85
CA LEU A 541 -13.91 -11.25 -16.43
C LEU A 541 -13.80 -12.45 -15.47
N SER A 542 -13.62 -13.65 -16.01
CA SER A 542 -13.46 -14.91 -15.26
C SER A 542 -12.04 -15.43 -15.28
#